data_AF-A0AAD5WK13-F1
#
_entry.id   AF-A0AAD5WK13-F1
#
_cell.length_a   1.000
_cell.length_b   1.000
_cell.length_c   1.000
_cell.angle_alpha   90.00
_cell.angle_beta   90.00
_cell.angle_gamma   90.00
#
_symmetry.space_group_name_H-M   'P 1'
#
loop_
_entity.id
_entity.type
_entity.pdbx_description
1 polymer ?
#
loop_
_entity_poly.entity_id
_entity_poly.type
_entity_poly.pdbx_seq_one_letter_code
_entity_poly.pdbx_strand_id
1 'polypeptide(L)'
;MSDITPFVHDVPSGFMTCPVPGHKARISLKIQESQRADFKSRLERLLHKYEDRRQQFLGKAEKYEALVFRSREEGNVKPHVIEKYEKKAYQARGVANGADEEVKRLQSLLEQTAS
;
A
#
# COMPACT_ATOMS: atom_id res chain seq x y z
N MET A 1 30.48 -11.90 -1.38
CA MET A 1 29.07 -11.95 -1.80
C MET A 1 28.49 -13.22 -1.22
N SER A 2 27.65 -13.13 -0.19
CA SER A 2 27.07 -14.30 0.46
C SER A 2 25.74 -14.58 -0.21
N ASP A 3 25.67 -15.68 -0.95
CA ASP A 3 24.45 -16.21 -1.54
C ASP A 3 23.38 -16.38 -0.46
N ILE A 4 22.30 -15.60 -0.56
CA ILE A 4 21.10 -15.79 0.25
C ILE A 4 20.28 -16.85 -0.45
N THR A 5 20.58 -18.12 -0.21
CA THR A 5 19.64 -19.20 -0.49
C THR A 5 18.41 -18.96 0.39
N PRO A 6 17.21 -18.74 -0.19
CA PRO A 6 16.00 -18.65 0.62
C PRO A 6 15.81 -20.01 1.29
N PHE A 7 15.84 -20.05 2.62
CA PHE A 7 15.40 -21.21 3.38
C PHE A 7 13.90 -21.41 3.09
N VAL A 8 13.59 -22.23 2.09
CA VAL A 8 12.23 -22.69 1.79
C VAL A 8 11.90 -23.79 2.79
N HIS A 9 11.56 -23.40 4.02
CA HIS A 9 10.85 -24.32 4.90
C HIS A 9 9.42 -24.41 4.40
N ASP A 10 8.96 -25.62 4.08
CA ASP A 10 7.55 -25.88 3.81
C ASP A 10 6.72 -25.42 5.00
N VAL A 11 5.89 -24.40 4.75
CA VAL A 11 5.03 -23.83 5.76
C VAL A 11 3.84 -24.78 5.92
N PRO A 12 3.58 -25.32 7.12
CA PRO A 12 2.46 -26.22 7.32
C PRO A 12 1.14 -25.56 6.93
N SER A 13 0.20 -26.35 6.39
CA SER A 13 -1.10 -25.82 5.96
C SER A 13 -1.82 -25.05 7.09
N GLY A 14 -2.31 -23.85 6.76
CA GLY A 14 -2.94 -22.93 7.71
C GLY A 14 -1.98 -22.08 8.55
N PHE A 15 -0.67 -22.15 8.30
CA PHE A 15 0.31 -21.22 8.88
C PHE A 15 0.74 -20.16 7.86
N MET A 16 0.96 -18.94 8.34
CA MET A 16 1.51 -17.81 7.58
C MET A 16 2.91 -17.48 8.09
N THR A 17 3.81 -17.12 7.19
CA THR A 17 5.20 -16.83 7.55
C THR A 17 5.42 -15.32 7.71
N CYS A 18 5.74 -14.89 8.92
CA CYS A 18 5.97 -13.50 9.25
C CYS A 18 7.47 -13.24 9.52
N PRO A 19 8.09 -12.21 8.92
CA PRO A 19 9.45 -11.82 9.26
C PRO A 19 9.50 -11.22 10.67
N VAL A 20 10.61 -11.46 11.39
CA VAL A 20 10.84 -10.87 12.71
C VAL A 20 11.64 -9.56 12.55
N PRO A 21 11.09 -8.40 12.94
CA PRO A 21 11.80 -7.12 12.82
C PRO A 21 13.16 -7.15 13.53
N GLY A 22 14.22 -6.69 12.85
CA GLY A 22 15.58 -6.65 13.41
C GLY A 22 16.34 -7.98 13.42
N HIS A 23 15.72 -9.08 12.98
CA HIS A 23 16.34 -10.40 12.95
C HIS A 23 16.31 -11.00 11.54
N LYS A 24 17.33 -11.83 11.23
CA LYS A 24 17.33 -12.70 10.04
C LYS A 24 16.52 -13.98 10.32
N ALA A 25 15.28 -13.83 10.79
CA ALA A 25 14.42 -14.93 11.18
C ALA A 25 12.99 -14.74 10.68
N ARG A 26 12.29 -15.85 10.49
CA ARG A 26 10.89 -15.91 10.09
C ARG A 26 10.15 -16.84 11.05
N ILE A 27 8.94 -16.48 11.43
CA ILE A 27 8.08 -17.27 12.30
C ILE A 27 6.83 -17.70 11.54
N SER A 28 6.43 -18.95 11.72
CA SER A 28 5.18 -19.49 11.18
C SER A 28 4.09 -19.30 12.23
N LEU A 29 3.06 -18.51 11.89
CA LEU A 29 1.93 -18.20 12.77
C LEU A 29 0.66 -18.84 12.22
N LYS A 30 -0.14 -19.46 13.07
CA LYS A 30 -1.49 -19.91 12.72
C LYS A 30 -2.50 -19.12 13.51
N ILE A 31 -3.50 -18.60 12.81
CA ILE A 31 -4.62 -17.92 13.45
C ILE A 31 -5.51 -18.99 14.08
N GLN A 32 -5.82 -18.83 15.37
CA GLN A 32 -6.76 -19.69 16.05
C GLN A 32 -8.15 -19.54 15.43
N GLU A 33 -8.86 -20.65 15.20
CA GLU A 33 -10.17 -20.63 14.51
C GLU A 33 -11.18 -19.70 15.19
N SER A 34 -11.20 -19.69 16.53
CA SER A 34 -12.05 -18.81 17.34
C SER A 34 -11.80 -17.32 17.13
N GLN A 35 -10.63 -16.94 16.61
CA GLN A 35 -10.22 -15.56 16.36
C GLN A 35 -10.22 -15.20 14.87
N ARG A 36 -10.49 -16.16 13.98
CA ARG A 36 -10.37 -15.99 12.53
C ARG A 36 -11.33 -14.92 12.00
N ALA A 37 -12.58 -14.92 12.48
CA ALA A 37 -13.58 -13.93 12.08
C ALA A 37 -13.16 -12.50 12.46
N ASP A 38 -12.69 -12.31 13.70
CA ASP A 38 -12.23 -11.01 14.19
C ASP A 38 -10.99 -10.53 13.44
N PHE A 39 -10.04 -11.44 13.18
CA PHE A 39 -8.86 -11.14 12.39
C PHE A 39 -9.22 -10.69 10.98
N LYS A 40 -10.11 -11.42 10.30
CA LYS A 40 -10.60 -11.07 8.96
C LYS A 40 -11.29 -9.71 8.95
N SER A 41 -12.19 -9.45 9.90
CA SER A 41 -12.87 -8.16 10.00
C SER A 41 -11.89 -6.99 10.19
N ARG A 42 -10.80 -7.19 10.96
CA ARG A 42 -9.75 -6.17 11.11
C ARG A 42 -9.00 -5.92 9.81
N LEU A 43 -8.68 -6.97 9.06
CA LEU A 43 -8.04 -6.84 7.75
C LEU A 43 -8.94 -6.13 6.73
N GLU A 44 -10.23 -6.46 6.69
CA GLU A 44 -11.21 -5.79 5.82
C GLU A 44 -11.34 -4.30 6.15
N ARG A 45 -11.41 -3.94 7.44
CA ARG A 45 -11.42 -2.52 7.86
C ARG A 45 -10.13 -1.81 7.46
N LEU A 46 -8.99 -2.48 7.59
CA LEU A 46 -7.71 -1.91 7.20
C LEU A 46 -7.62 -1.72 5.69
N LEU A 47 -8.09 -2.70 4.92
CA LEU A 47 -8.19 -2.63 3.46
C LEU A 47 -9.02 -1.42 3.03
N HIS A 48 -10.23 -1.28 3.58
CA HIS A 48 -11.11 -0.16 3.27
C HIS A 48 -10.45 1.19 3.57
N LYS A 49 -9.76 1.32 4.71
CA LYS A 49 -9.01 2.53 5.06
C LYS A 49 -7.94 2.89 4.03
N TYR A 50 -7.24 1.90 3.47
CA TYR A 50 -6.22 2.14 2.45
C TYR A 50 -6.83 2.42 1.08
N GLU A 51 -7.97 1.81 0.73
CA GLU A 51 -8.73 2.15 -0.47
C GLU A 51 -9.22 3.61 -0.44
N ASP A 52 -9.82 4.04 0.67
CA ASP A 52 -10.24 5.43 0.88
C ASP A 52 -9.07 6.40 0.75
N ARG A 53 -7.93 6.06 1.39
CA ARG A 53 -6.72 6.86 1.32
C ARG A 53 -6.18 6.92 -0.10
N ARG A 54 -6.14 5.80 -0.83
CA ARG A 54 -5.72 5.75 -2.23
C ARG A 54 -6.59 6.67 -3.07
N GLN A 55 -7.92 6.55 -2.98
CA GLN A 55 -8.85 7.38 -3.75
C GLN A 55 -8.71 8.87 -3.43
N GLN A 56 -8.61 9.22 -2.14
CA GLN A 56 -8.45 10.61 -1.71
C GLN A 56 -7.18 11.25 -2.30
N PHE A 57 -6.07 10.53 -2.31
CA PHE A 57 -4.80 11.04 -2.81
C PHE A 57 -4.68 10.99 -4.33
N LEU A 58 -5.34 10.03 -5.00
CA LEU A 58 -5.51 10.04 -6.46
C LEU A 58 -6.26 11.29 -6.90
N GLY A 59 -7.42 11.58 -6.31
CA GLY A 59 -8.19 12.78 -6.66
C GLY A 59 -7.42 14.08 -6.38
N LYS A 60 -6.59 14.12 -5.33
CA LYS A 60 -5.68 15.25 -5.08
C LYS A 60 -4.61 15.38 -6.16
N ALA A 61 -4.00 14.28 -6.58
CA ALA A 61 -3.00 14.27 -7.65
C ALA A 61 -3.59 14.78 -8.96
N GLU A 62 -4.71 14.20 -9.39
CA GLU A 62 -5.42 14.57 -10.63
C GLU A 62 -5.81 16.04 -10.63
N LYS A 63 -6.29 16.56 -9.49
CA LYS A 63 -6.61 17.99 -9.35
C LYS A 63 -5.38 18.88 -9.59
N TYR A 64 -4.23 18.55 -9.00
CA TYR A 64 -3.01 19.35 -9.20
C TYR A 64 -2.42 19.17 -10.61
N GLU A 65 -2.48 17.96 -11.19
CA GLU A 65 -2.10 17.68 -12.57
C GLU A 65 -2.93 18.54 -13.55
N ALA A 66 -4.25 18.62 -13.34
CA ALA A 66 -5.14 19.47 -14.14
C ALA A 66 -4.83 20.97 -13.97
N LEU A 67 -4.48 21.43 -12.76
CA LEU A 67 -4.06 22.82 -12.54
C LEU A 67 -2.76 23.15 -13.27
N VAL A 68 -1.78 22.24 -13.26
CA VAL A 68 -0.52 22.40 -14.00
C VAL A 68 -0.80 22.51 -15.50
N PHE A 69 -1.63 21.61 -16.02
CA PHE A 69 -1.99 21.59 -17.44
C PHE A 69 -2.63 22.92 -17.87
N ARG A 70 -3.69 23.36 -17.19
CA ARG A 70 -4.37 24.64 -17.52
C ARG A 70 -3.44 25.85 -17.36
N SER A 71 -2.64 25.87 -16.30
CA SER A 71 -1.70 26.98 -16.05
C SER A 71 -0.66 27.12 -17.16
N ARG A 72 -0.27 26.00 -17.80
CA ARG A 72 0.64 26.00 -18.95
C ARG A 72 -0.04 26.44 -20.23
N GLU A 73 -1.29 26.04 -20.45
CA GLU A 73 -2.08 26.47 -21.62
C GLU A 73 -2.39 27.96 -21.59
N GLU A 74 -2.81 28.48 -20.43
CA GLU A 74 -3.23 29.89 -20.29
C GLU A 74 -2.04 30.87 -20.21
N GLY A 75 -0.86 30.41 -19.79
CA GLY A 75 0.36 31.23 -19.71
C GLY A 75 0.30 32.40 -18.71
N ASN A 76 -0.77 32.52 -17.93
CA ASN A 76 -1.03 33.61 -16.97
C ASN A 76 -0.50 33.32 -15.56
N VAL A 77 -0.06 32.09 -15.28
CA VAL A 77 0.46 31.67 -13.98
C VAL A 77 1.98 31.72 -13.96
N LYS A 78 2.55 32.31 -12.90
CA LYS A 78 4.01 32.40 -12.72
C LYS A 78 4.64 30.99 -12.66
N PRO A 79 5.81 30.75 -13.30
CA PRO A 79 6.44 29.43 -13.34
C PRO A 79 6.62 28.75 -11.97
N HIS A 80 7.05 29.49 -10.95
CA HIS A 80 7.25 28.95 -9.60
C HIS A 80 5.96 28.46 -8.93
N VAL A 81 4.78 28.92 -9.36
CA VAL A 81 3.49 28.42 -8.87
C VAL A 81 3.15 27.10 -9.55
N ILE A 82 3.44 26.97 -10.84
CA ILE A 82 3.30 25.71 -11.59
C ILE A 82 4.18 24.63 -10.96
N GLU A 83 5.46 24.93 -10.68
CA GLU A 83 6.37 24.01 -9.99
C GLU A 83 5.85 23.54 -8.63
N LYS A 84 5.17 24.43 -7.88
CA LYS A 84 4.53 24.06 -6.60
C LYS A 84 3.40 23.07 -6.81
N TYR A 85 2.57 23.24 -7.84
CA TYR A 85 1.50 22.29 -8.15
C TYR A 85 2.06 20.95 -8.61
N GLU A 86 3.12 20.94 -9.41
CA GLU A 86 3.81 19.71 -9.81
C GLU A 86 4.33 18.93 -8.60
N LYS A 87 5.01 19.60 -7.67
CA LYS A 87 5.49 18.95 -6.44
C LYS A 87 4.35 18.37 -5.62
N LYS A 88 3.21 19.07 -5.53
CA LYS A 88 2.02 18.58 -4.81
C LYS A 88 1.38 17.38 -5.51
N ALA A 89 1.28 17.40 -6.84
CA ALA A 89 0.82 16.26 -7.62
C ALA A 89 1.71 15.04 -7.41
N TYR A 90 3.02 15.22 -7.51
CA TYR A 90 4.01 14.16 -7.32
C TYR A 90 3.92 13.54 -5.92
N GLN A 91 3.86 14.35 -4.87
CA GLN A 91 3.71 13.86 -3.50
C GLN A 91 2.39 13.11 -3.30
N ALA A 92 1.28 13.62 -3.86
CA ALA A 92 -0.01 12.96 -3.76
C ALA A 92 -0.01 11.60 -4.50
N ARG A 93 0.61 11.51 -5.68
CA ARG A 93 0.86 10.24 -6.39
C ARG A 93 1.67 9.27 -5.55
N GLY A 94 2.75 9.73 -4.92
CA GLY A 94 3.57 8.88 -4.06
C GLY A 94 2.76 8.24 -2.92
N VAL A 95 1.90 9.02 -2.27
CA VAL A 95 1.02 8.49 -1.22
C VAL A 95 -0.03 7.52 -1.78
N ALA A 96 -0.62 7.84 -2.94
CA ALA A 96 -1.60 6.96 -3.59
C ALA A 96 -0.98 5.61 -4.00
N ASN A 97 0.24 5.61 -4.53
CA ASN A 97 0.95 4.40 -4.93
C ASN A 97 1.30 3.54 -3.70
N GLY A 98 1.81 4.14 -2.63
CA GLY A 98 2.07 3.40 -1.39
C GLY A 98 0.81 2.81 -0.76
N ALA A 99 -0.32 3.52 -0.85
CA ALA A 99 -1.62 2.98 -0.43
C ALA A 99 -2.07 1.83 -1.34
N ASP A 100 -1.86 1.92 -2.65
CA ASP A 100 -2.19 0.85 -3.61
C ASP A 100 -1.39 -0.44 -3.35
N GLU A 101 -0.10 -0.32 -3.05
CA GLU A 101 0.74 -1.46 -2.68
C GLU A 101 0.25 -2.15 -1.39
N GLU A 102 -0.20 -1.38 -0.41
CA GLU A 102 -0.79 -1.94 0.82
C GLU A 102 -2.15 -2.59 0.54
N VAL A 103 -3.01 -1.99 -0.28
CA VAL A 103 -4.28 -2.61 -0.72
C VAL A 103 -4.01 -4.00 -1.31
N LYS A 104 -3.05 -4.11 -2.25
CA LYS A 104 -2.68 -5.39 -2.87
C LYS A 104 -2.17 -6.41 -1.85
N ARG A 105 -1.34 -5.97 -0.90
CA ARG A 105 -0.85 -6.85 0.18
C ARG A 105 -1.98 -7.36 1.07
N LEU A 106 -2.93 -6.49 1.44
CA LEU A 106 -4.06 -6.85 2.29
C LEU A 106 -5.05 -7.77 1.57
N GLN A 107 -5.31 -7.54 0.28
CA GLN A 107 -6.12 -8.44 -0.55
C GLN A 107 -5.51 -9.84 -0.60
N SER A 108 -4.20 -9.95 -0.88
CA SER A 108 -3.51 -11.25 -0.88
C SER A 108 -3.54 -11.94 0.48
N LEU A 109 -3.40 -11.18 1.58
CA LEU A 109 -3.50 -11.74 2.93
C LEU A 109 -4.92 -12.24 3.23
N LEU A 110 -5.95 -11.52 2.82
CA LEU A 110 -7.35 -11.94 2.98
C LEU A 110 -7.64 -13.23 2.21
N GLU A 111 -7.15 -13.36 0.97
CA GLU A 111 -7.25 -14.59 0.17
C GLU A 111 -6.58 -15.79 0.85
N GLN A 112 -5.36 -15.59 1.36
CA GLN A 112 -4.63 -16.63 2.09
C GLN A 112 -5.34 -17.08 3.38
N THR A 113 -6.10 -16.18 4.03
CA THR A 113 -6.86 -16.49 5.24
C THR A 113 -8.24 -17.10 4.97
N ALA A 114 -8.70 -17.10 3.71
CA ALA A 114 -9.95 -17.70 3.28
C ALA A 114 -9.81 -19.17 2.84
N SER A 115 -8.57 -19.63 2.58
CA SER A 115 -8.22 -21.05 2.35
C SER A 115 -7.92 -21.78 3.66
#